data_AF-A0AA43DEW7-F1
#
_entry.id   AF-A0AA43DEW7-F1
#
_cell.length_a   1.000
_cell.length_b   1.000
_cell.length_c   1.000
_cell.angle_alpha   90.00
_cell.angle_beta   90.00
_cell.angle_gamma   90.00
#
_symmetry.space_group_name_H-M   'P 1'
#
loop_
_entity.id
_entity.type
_entity.pdbx_description
1 polymer ?
#
loop_
_entity_poly.entity_id
_entity_poly.type
_entity_poly.pdbx_seq_one_letter_code
_entity_poly.pdbx_strand_id
1 'polypeptide(L)'
;VYLQNSGLGNVINPLLSLVDTDVYSVPMLFVIGWRGEPAVHDEPQHKKQGRVMLPILEAMEIPFSVLGPDLEDAETLVKDAVVHIRKTSGPFALVIKKGTFAAYVAPRLVKAGFSLSREQAIQQVIDVLEGRDVVISTTGMPSREVYEYRSKRGDGHQRDFLTVGGMGHASQIALGIALQRPERSVYCLDGDGALLMHMGALALNGTLKPMNFKHIVLNNGAHDSVGGQPTVALDIDILGIARAAGYERVARARTESELQSCLQELKCSPGPSLLEIQVRCGSRKDLGRPATTPIQNKNAFMDFLESAG
;
A
#
# COMPACT_ATOMS: atom_id res chain seq x y z
N VAL A 1 -14.23 0.91 15.27
CA VAL A 1 -13.25 1.08 14.17
C VAL A 1 -12.75 -0.30 13.74
N TYR A 2 -12.71 -0.58 12.44
CA TYR A 2 -12.22 -1.84 11.88
C TYR A 2 -10.89 -1.62 11.17
N LEU A 3 -9.90 -2.48 11.46
CA LEU A 3 -8.59 -2.45 10.80
C LEU A 3 -7.94 -3.84 10.83
N GLN A 4 -6.88 -4.02 10.05
CA GLN A 4 -5.92 -5.10 10.29
C GLN A 4 -4.83 -4.61 11.24
N ASN A 5 -4.10 -5.51 11.91
CA ASN A 5 -2.98 -5.14 12.76
C ASN A 5 -1.90 -4.26 12.09
N SER A 6 -1.77 -4.28 10.75
CA SER A 6 -0.94 -3.32 10.02
C SER A 6 -1.42 -1.87 10.17
N GLY A 7 -2.75 -1.67 10.18
CA GLY A 7 -3.37 -0.37 10.45
C GLY A 7 -3.17 0.09 11.88
N LEU A 8 -2.94 -0.82 12.84
CA LEU A 8 -2.69 -0.47 14.24
C LEU A 8 -1.45 0.43 14.34
N GLY A 9 -0.39 0.09 13.59
CA GLY A 9 0.83 0.89 13.54
C GLY A 9 0.61 2.33 13.09
N ASN A 10 -0.34 2.57 12.19
CA ASN A 10 -0.67 3.93 11.70
C ASN A 10 -1.46 4.76 12.71
N VAL A 11 -2.16 4.11 13.65
CA VAL A 11 -3.08 4.81 14.56
C VAL A 11 -2.56 4.89 15.99
N ILE A 12 -1.35 4.40 16.30
CA ILE A 12 -0.79 4.44 17.67
C ILE A 12 -0.89 5.84 18.28
N ASN A 13 -0.45 6.88 17.57
CA ASN A 13 -0.47 8.24 18.11
C ASN A 13 -1.91 8.73 18.40
N PRO A 14 -2.87 8.64 17.46
CA PRO A 14 -4.28 8.90 17.78
C PRO A 14 -4.84 8.08 18.95
N LEU A 15 -4.42 6.82 19.12
CA LEU A 15 -4.88 5.98 20.25
C LEU A 15 -4.39 6.52 21.59
N LEU A 16 -3.10 6.81 21.69
CA LEU A 16 -2.44 7.32 22.91
C LEU A 16 -2.71 8.81 23.18
N SER A 17 -3.60 9.43 22.41
CA SER A 17 -3.95 10.85 22.59
C SER A 17 -5.46 11.08 22.52
N LEU A 18 -6.09 10.86 21.37
CA LEU A 18 -7.52 11.16 21.20
C LEU A 18 -8.42 10.15 21.93
N VAL A 19 -7.95 8.92 22.09
CA VAL A 19 -8.75 7.82 22.64
C VAL A 19 -8.38 7.52 24.09
N ASP A 20 -7.17 7.92 24.49
CA ASP A 20 -6.65 7.73 25.83
C ASP A 20 -7.53 8.38 26.91
N THR A 21 -7.72 7.66 28.03
CA THR A 21 -8.60 8.07 29.13
C THR A 21 -8.07 9.27 29.90
N ASP A 22 -6.76 9.53 29.87
CA ASP A 22 -6.13 10.67 30.54
C ASP A 22 -6.20 11.97 29.71
N VAL A 23 -6.67 11.88 28.46
CA VAL A 23 -6.70 13.03 27.53
C VAL A 23 -8.13 13.39 27.12
N TYR A 24 -8.68 12.74 26.08
CA TYR A 24 -10.03 13.05 25.57
C TYR A 24 -11.04 11.95 25.91
N SER A 25 -10.59 10.73 26.24
CA SER A 25 -11.45 9.61 26.64
C SER A 25 -12.60 9.37 25.66
N VAL A 26 -12.27 9.29 24.36
CA VAL A 26 -13.27 9.02 23.32
C VAL A 26 -13.57 7.52 23.31
N PRO A 27 -14.80 7.08 23.64
CA PRO A 27 -15.12 5.66 23.74
C PRO A 27 -15.02 4.97 22.38
N MET A 28 -14.27 3.87 22.31
CA MET A 28 -14.00 3.22 21.02
C MET A 28 -13.88 1.69 21.12
N LEU A 29 -14.65 0.98 20.29
CA LEU A 29 -14.47 -0.45 20.05
C LEU A 29 -13.60 -0.67 18.81
N PHE A 30 -12.46 -1.33 18.97
CA PHE A 30 -11.62 -1.79 17.87
C PHE A 30 -11.94 -3.24 17.50
N VAL A 31 -12.00 -3.50 16.21
CA VAL A 31 -12.07 -4.85 15.65
C VAL A 31 -10.84 -5.01 14.76
N ILE A 32 -9.87 -5.78 15.23
CA ILE A 32 -8.53 -5.85 14.64
C ILE A 32 -8.28 -7.24 14.06
N GLY A 33 -8.19 -7.36 12.74
CA GLY A 33 -7.80 -8.62 12.10
C GLY A 33 -6.35 -8.99 12.40
N TRP A 34 -6.11 -10.21 12.92
CA TRP A 34 -4.79 -10.68 13.33
C TRP A 34 -4.05 -11.36 12.17
N ARG A 35 -3.37 -10.58 11.32
CA ARG A 35 -2.45 -11.13 10.31
C ARG A 35 -1.14 -11.56 10.96
N GLY A 36 -0.58 -12.68 10.50
CA GLY A 36 0.66 -13.24 11.04
C GLY A 36 0.53 -13.79 12.46
N GLU A 37 -0.65 -14.29 12.84
CA GLU A 37 -0.86 -15.03 14.10
C GLU A 37 0.26 -16.07 14.30
N PRO A 38 0.90 -16.13 15.49
CA PRO A 38 1.95 -17.11 15.76
C PRO A 38 1.50 -18.54 15.42
N ALA A 39 2.42 -19.33 14.82
CA ALA A 39 2.15 -20.69 14.30
C ALA A 39 1.15 -20.79 13.13
N VAL A 40 0.61 -19.68 12.62
CA VAL A 40 -0.23 -19.66 11.42
C VAL A 40 0.58 -19.14 10.23
N HIS A 41 0.55 -19.85 9.10
CA HIS A 41 1.23 -19.40 7.88
C HIS A 41 0.58 -18.13 7.32
N ASP A 42 1.41 -17.11 7.10
CA ASP A 42 1.04 -15.82 6.47
C ASP A 42 2.27 -15.22 5.77
N GLU A 43 2.08 -14.10 5.08
CA GLU A 43 3.11 -13.39 4.35
C GLU A 43 4.27 -12.94 5.23
N PRO A 44 5.51 -12.90 4.69
CA PRO A 44 6.70 -12.51 5.44
C PRO A 44 6.55 -11.20 6.21
N GLN A 45 5.93 -10.17 5.61
CA GLN A 45 5.73 -8.86 6.24
C GLN A 45 4.79 -8.89 7.44
N HIS A 46 3.88 -9.86 7.53
CA HIS A 46 2.94 -9.95 8.65
C HIS A 46 3.55 -10.65 9.87
N LYS A 47 4.60 -11.46 9.70
CA LYS A 47 5.18 -12.29 10.77
C LYS A 47 5.57 -11.49 12.01
N LYS A 48 6.26 -10.36 11.83
CA LYS A 48 6.67 -9.52 12.96
C LYS A 48 5.45 -8.89 13.62
N GLN A 49 4.59 -8.24 12.84
CA GLN A 49 3.40 -7.55 13.34
C GLN A 49 2.44 -8.48 14.09
N GLY A 50 2.18 -9.67 13.55
CA GLY A 50 1.31 -10.65 14.21
C GLY A 50 1.90 -11.16 15.53
N ARG A 51 3.21 -11.44 15.58
CA ARG A 51 3.88 -11.85 16.82
C ARG A 51 3.84 -10.79 17.93
N VAL A 52 3.91 -9.50 17.58
CA VAL A 52 3.94 -8.40 18.56
C VAL A 52 2.60 -7.70 18.75
N MET A 53 1.53 -8.19 18.11
CA MET A 53 0.21 -7.54 18.12
C MET A 53 -0.34 -7.36 19.54
N LEU A 54 -0.39 -8.44 20.34
CA LEU A 54 -0.89 -8.36 21.71
C LEU A 54 0.05 -7.56 22.63
N PRO A 55 1.39 -7.78 22.60
CA PRO A 55 2.33 -6.93 23.34
C PRO A 55 2.22 -5.42 23.04
N ILE A 56 1.87 -5.04 21.80
CA ILE A 56 1.61 -3.64 21.46
C ILE A 56 0.35 -3.11 22.17
N LEU A 57 -0.75 -3.88 22.20
CA LEU A 57 -1.96 -3.49 22.92
C LEU A 57 -1.70 -3.38 24.42
N GLU A 58 -0.95 -4.33 24.99
CA GLU A 58 -0.52 -4.31 26.39
C GLU A 58 0.31 -3.05 26.71
N ALA A 59 1.29 -2.73 25.85
CA ALA A 59 2.14 -1.54 26.02
C ALA A 59 1.38 -0.21 25.87
N MET A 60 0.25 -0.20 25.14
CA MET A 60 -0.64 0.95 25.04
C MET A 60 -1.72 0.95 26.13
N GLU A 61 -1.70 -0.02 27.05
CA GLU A 61 -2.70 -0.20 28.11
C GLU A 61 -4.14 -0.32 27.58
N ILE A 62 -4.30 -0.81 26.34
CA ILE A 62 -5.61 -1.02 25.73
C ILE A 62 -6.10 -2.43 26.08
N PRO A 63 -7.20 -2.57 26.83
CA PRO A 63 -7.76 -3.87 27.15
C PRO A 63 -8.26 -4.56 25.88
N PHE A 64 -8.08 -5.88 25.81
CA PHE A 64 -8.46 -6.65 24.64
C PHE A 64 -8.95 -8.05 24.94
N SER A 65 -9.64 -8.62 23.97
CA SER A 65 -9.99 -10.05 23.93
C SER A 65 -9.73 -10.61 22.54
N VAL A 66 -9.41 -11.90 22.49
CA VAL A 66 -9.13 -12.61 21.23
C VAL A 66 -10.35 -13.44 20.85
N LEU A 67 -10.89 -13.23 19.66
CA LEU A 67 -12.01 -13.98 19.10
C LEU A 67 -11.53 -14.96 18.03
N GLY A 68 -11.88 -16.24 18.21
CA GLY A 68 -11.56 -17.34 17.31
C GLY A 68 -12.72 -17.73 16.38
N PRO A 69 -12.57 -18.81 15.60
CA PRO A 69 -13.68 -19.46 14.90
C PRO A 69 -14.69 -20.13 15.83
N ASP A 70 -14.26 -20.49 17.04
CA ASP A 70 -15.15 -20.92 18.10
C ASP A 70 -15.86 -19.69 18.70
N LEU A 71 -17.19 -19.70 18.65
CA LEU A 71 -18.04 -18.57 18.97
C LEU A 71 -18.83 -18.76 20.28
N GLU A 72 -18.59 -19.85 21.03
CA GLU A 72 -19.32 -20.13 22.29
C GLU A 72 -19.30 -18.91 23.24
N ASP A 73 -18.15 -18.24 23.36
CA ASP A 73 -17.98 -17.07 24.24
C ASP A 73 -18.09 -15.72 23.51
N ALA A 74 -18.36 -15.70 22.19
CA ALA A 74 -18.26 -14.48 21.40
C ALA A 74 -19.24 -13.39 21.86
N GLU A 75 -20.47 -13.76 22.21
CA GLU A 75 -21.48 -12.82 22.71
C GLU A 75 -21.05 -12.20 24.05
N THR A 76 -20.53 -13.03 24.96
CA THR A 76 -20.02 -12.60 26.28
C THR A 76 -18.86 -11.62 26.12
N LEU A 77 -17.86 -11.95 25.31
CA LEU A 77 -16.69 -11.10 25.08
C LEU A 77 -17.05 -9.75 24.46
N VAL A 78 -18.02 -9.71 23.54
CA VAL A 78 -18.52 -8.45 22.97
C VAL A 78 -19.28 -7.63 24.02
N LYS A 79 -20.10 -8.26 24.87
CA LYS A 79 -20.80 -7.58 25.96
C LYS A 79 -19.81 -6.98 26.96
N ASP A 80 -18.80 -7.73 27.37
CA ASP A 80 -17.77 -7.29 28.30
C ASP A 80 -16.98 -6.10 27.74
N ALA A 81 -16.62 -6.14 26.46
CA ALA A 81 -16.00 -5.01 25.77
C ALA A 81 -16.89 -3.75 25.82
N VAL A 82 -18.19 -3.88 25.54
CA VAL A 82 -19.13 -2.75 25.57
C VAL A 82 -19.33 -2.21 26.99
N VAL A 83 -19.42 -3.09 27.99
CA VAL A 83 -19.52 -2.69 29.40
C VAL A 83 -18.27 -1.95 29.83
N HIS A 84 -17.08 -2.43 29.46
CA HIS A 84 -15.82 -1.75 29.72
C HIS A 84 -15.83 -0.35 29.11
N ILE A 85 -16.06 -0.23 27.80
CA ILE A 85 -16.06 1.06 27.09
C ILE A 85 -17.04 2.05 27.73
N ARG A 86 -18.26 1.61 28.09
CA ARG A 86 -19.24 2.48 28.73
C ARG A 86 -18.83 2.91 30.14
N LYS A 87 -18.13 2.06 30.87
CA LYS A 87 -17.69 2.33 32.24
C LYS A 87 -16.49 3.27 32.28
N THR A 88 -15.53 3.09 31.39
CA THR A 88 -14.25 3.82 31.40
C THR A 88 -14.23 5.01 30.44
N SER A 89 -15.15 5.05 29.47
CA SER A 89 -15.06 5.90 28.27
C SER A 89 -13.77 5.69 27.46
N GLY A 90 -13.06 4.59 27.70
CA GLY A 90 -11.80 4.25 27.04
C GLY A 90 -11.97 3.28 25.86
N PRO A 91 -10.86 2.91 25.22
CA PRO A 91 -10.83 1.93 24.14
C PRO A 91 -10.97 0.50 24.65
N PHE A 92 -11.48 -0.38 23.79
CA PHE A 92 -11.34 -1.84 23.94
C PHE A 92 -11.09 -2.47 22.57
N ALA A 93 -10.22 -3.47 22.50
CA ALA A 93 -9.90 -4.17 21.24
C ALA A 93 -10.40 -5.62 21.21
N LEU A 94 -11.09 -5.98 20.14
CA LEU A 94 -11.39 -7.35 19.75
C LEU A 94 -10.39 -7.78 18.68
N VAL A 95 -9.47 -8.66 19.03
CA VAL A 95 -8.47 -9.22 18.12
C VAL A 95 -9.04 -10.46 17.44
N ILE A 96 -9.23 -10.39 16.13
CA ILE A 96 -9.97 -11.38 15.36
C ILE A 96 -9.01 -12.35 14.67
N LYS A 97 -9.09 -13.63 15.01
CA LYS A 97 -8.34 -14.69 14.34
C LYS A 97 -8.89 -14.95 12.94
N LYS A 98 -8.06 -15.60 12.12
CA LYS A 98 -8.49 -16.03 10.78
C LYS A 98 -9.62 -17.05 10.91
N GLY A 99 -10.69 -16.88 10.12
CA GLY A 99 -11.80 -17.82 10.07
C GLY A 99 -12.94 -17.53 11.05
N THR A 100 -12.87 -16.45 11.83
CA THR A 100 -13.96 -16.04 12.75
C THR A 100 -15.23 -15.59 12.01
N PHE A 101 -15.09 -14.86 10.91
CA PHE A 101 -16.25 -14.37 10.16
C PHE A 101 -16.65 -15.33 9.04
N ALA A 102 -17.97 -15.47 8.83
CA ALA A 102 -18.52 -16.16 7.67
C ALA A 102 -18.11 -15.46 6.36
N ALA A 103 -18.15 -16.20 5.26
CA ALA A 103 -17.92 -15.63 3.93
C ALA A 103 -18.94 -14.51 3.67
N TYR A 104 -18.44 -13.35 3.27
CA TYR A 104 -19.25 -12.18 2.98
C TYR A 104 -19.04 -11.76 1.53
N VAL A 105 -20.14 -11.57 0.80
CA VAL A 105 -20.13 -11.01 -0.56
C VAL A 105 -20.49 -9.54 -0.44
N ALA A 106 -19.49 -8.67 -0.56
CA ALA A 106 -19.72 -7.24 -0.59
C ALA A 106 -20.64 -6.85 -1.75
N PRO A 107 -21.50 -5.83 -1.58
CA PRO A 107 -22.24 -5.24 -2.70
C PRO A 107 -21.28 -4.89 -3.84
N ARG A 108 -21.71 -5.14 -5.09
CA ARG A 108 -20.92 -4.69 -6.25
C ARG A 108 -20.86 -3.17 -6.20
N LEU A 109 -19.68 -2.65 -5.88
CA LEU A 109 -19.38 -1.24 -6.08
C LEU A 109 -19.51 -0.92 -7.57
N VAL A 110 -20.01 0.28 -7.86
CA VAL A 110 -20.07 0.78 -9.23
C VAL A 110 -18.64 0.80 -9.76
N LYS A 111 -18.36 -0.07 -10.72
CA LYS A 111 -17.05 -0.09 -11.36
C LYS A 111 -16.92 1.17 -12.19
N ALA A 112 -15.82 1.91 -11.98
CA ALA A 112 -15.43 2.91 -12.95
C ALA A 112 -15.23 2.23 -14.31
N GLY A 113 -15.81 2.80 -15.37
CA GLY A 113 -15.85 2.23 -16.72
C GLY A 113 -14.52 2.31 -17.48
N PHE A 114 -13.39 2.18 -16.79
CA PHE A 114 -12.07 2.19 -17.41
C PHE A 114 -11.82 0.89 -18.17
N SER A 115 -11.22 0.97 -19.36
CA SER A 115 -10.94 -0.19 -20.21
C SER A 115 -9.63 -0.90 -19.81
N LEU A 116 -8.63 -0.11 -19.38
CA LEU A 116 -7.29 -0.59 -19.06
C LEU A 116 -7.27 -1.33 -17.72
N SER A 117 -6.71 -2.54 -17.67
CA SER A 117 -6.41 -3.19 -16.39
C SER A 117 -5.12 -2.67 -15.78
N ARG A 118 -5.00 -2.79 -14.45
CA ARG A 118 -3.76 -2.48 -13.74
C ARG A 118 -2.57 -3.27 -14.29
N GLU A 119 -2.77 -4.56 -14.54
CA GLU A 119 -1.74 -5.43 -15.12
C GLU A 119 -1.31 -4.94 -16.51
N GLN A 120 -2.24 -4.56 -17.40
CA GLN A 120 -1.90 -4.02 -18.72
C GLN A 120 -1.14 -2.70 -18.61
N ALA A 121 -1.53 -1.82 -17.69
CA ALA A 121 -0.83 -0.57 -17.43
C ALA A 121 0.62 -0.83 -16.97
N ILE A 122 0.81 -1.73 -16.01
CA ILE A 122 2.14 -2.11 -15.51
C ILE A 122 2.99 -2.69 -16.65
N GLN A 123 2.43 -3.55 -17.50
CA GLN A 123 3.15 -4.12 -18.64
C GLN A 123 3.70 -3.02 -19.56
N GLN A 124 2.87 -2.06 -19.93
CA GLN A 124 3.30 -0.94 -20.77
C GLN A 124 4.36 -0.06 -20.09
N VAL A 125 4.27 0.16 -18.77
CA VAL A 125 5.32 0.86 -18.02
C VAL A 125 6.63 0.08 -18.11
N ILE A 126 6.61 -1.22 -17.83
CA ILE A 126 7.82 -2.07 -17.85
C ILE A 126 8.44 -2.13 -19.26
N ASP A 127 7.63 -2.10 -20.31
CA ASP A 127 8.08 -2.18 -21.71
C ASP A 127 8.90 -0.95 -22.17
N VAL A 128 8.68 0.21 -21.55
CA VAL A 128 9.41 1.44 -21.91
C VAL A 128 10.69 1.66 -21.11
N LEU A 129 10.91 0.86 -20.06
CA LEU A 129 12.08 0.98 -19.18
C LEU A 129 13.37 0.59 -19.89
N GLU A 130 14.42 1.35 -19.62
CA GLU A 130 15.76 1.09 -20.13
C GLU A 130 16.58 0.20 -19.17
N GLY A 131 17.77 -0.21 -19.62
CA GLY A 131 18.61 -1.17 -18.90
C GLY A 131 18.94 -0.75 -17.46
N ARG A 132 19.13 0.55 -17.22
CA ARG A 132 19.55 1.10 -15.92
C ARG A 132 18.42 1.61 -15.03
N ASP A 133 17.21 1.68 -15.59
CA ASP A 133 16.03 2.17 -14.88
C ASP A 133 15.65 1.19 -13.77
N VAL A 134 15.19 1.75 -12.66
CA VAL A 134 14.76 0.97 -11.48
C VAL A 134 13.31 1.24 -11.14
N VAL A 135 12.64 0.22 -10.62
CA VAL A 135 11.23 0.26 -10.23
C VAL A 135 11.11 0.08 -8.73
N ILE A 136 10.38 0.97 -8.07
CA ILE A 136 9.91 0.79 -6.70
C ILE A 136 8.40 0.57 -6.81
N SER A 137 7.95 -0.65 -6.57
CA SER A 137 6.53 -1.01 -6.68
C SER A 137 5.89 -1.10 -5.30
N THR A 138 4.68 -0.56 -5.19
CA THR A 138 3.92 -0.49 -3.94
C THR A 138 3.39 -1.85 -3.49
N THR A 139 2.82 -1.87 -2.28
CA THR A 139 2.30 -3.09 -1.64
C THR A 139 1.14 -3.71 -2.39
N GLY A 140 1.00 -5.04 -2.25
CA GLY A 140 -0.16 -5.78 -2.74
C GLY A 140 0.05 -6.35 -4.15
N MET A 141 -1.00 -6.33 -4.95
CA MET A 141 -1.01 -6.91 -6.29
C MET A 141 -0.08 -6.22 -7.32
N PRO A 142 0.14 -4.88 -7.31
CA PRO A 142 1.04 -4.23 -8.28
C PRO A 142 2.45 -4.85 -8.28
N SER A 143 3.04 -5.07 -7.09
CA SER A 143 4.36 -5.72 -6.98
C SER A 143 4.39 -7.14 -7.55
N ARG A 144 3.29 -7.89 -7.45
CA ARG A 144 3.19 -9.25 -8.02
C ARG A 144 3.07 -9.22 -9.54
N GLU A 145 2.30 -8.29 -10.07
CA GLU A 145 2.13 -8.07 -11.51
C GLU A 145 3.47 -7.65 -12.16
N VAL A 146 4.24 -6.78 -11.50
CA VAL A 146 5.62 -6.45 -11.93
C VAL A 146 6.50 -7.70 -11.95
N TYR A 147 6.50 -8.47 -10.86
CA TYR A 147 7.32 -9.67 -10.74
C TYR A 147 6.99 -10.71 -11.81
N GLU A 148 5.73 -11.10 -11.97
CA GLU A 148 5.34 -12.09 -12.97
C GLU A 148 5.65 -11.63 -14.40
N TYR A 149 5.46 -10.33 -14.67
CA TYR A 149 5.71 -9.83 -16.01
C TYR A 149 7.20 -9.84 -16.38
N ARG A 150 8.08 -9.50 -15.43
CA ARG A 150 9.54 -9.65 -15.60
C ARG A 150 9.92 -11.09 -15.91
N SER A 151 9.40 -12.05 -15.12
CA SER A 151 9.65 -13.47 -15.37
C SER A 151 9.15 -13.91 -16.76
N LYS A 152 7.97 -13.44 -17.18
CA LYS A 152 7.40 -13.73 -18.50
C LYS A 152 8.26 -13.19 -19.65
N ARG A 153 8.91 -12.05 -19.46
CA ARG A 153 9.85 -11.45 -20.42
C ARG A 153 11.23 -12.11 -20.42
N GLY A 154 11.53 -12.97 -19.45
CA GLY A 154 12.88 -13.49 -19.22
C GLY A 154 13.83 -12.45 -18.61
N ASP A 155 13.30 -11.35 -18.09
CA ASP A 155 14.07 -10.32 -17.40
C ASP A 155 14.44 -10.80 -15.98
N GLY A 156 15.58 -10.34 -15.48
CA GLY A 156 15.92 -10.48 -14.06
C GLY A 156 15.13 -9.51 -13.17
N HIS A 157 15.05 -9.82 -11.87
CA HIS A 157 14.30 -9.07 -10.86
C HIS A 157 15.12 -8.04 -10.06
N GLN A 158 16.42 -7.93 -10.35
CA GLN A 158 17.35 -7.05 -9.63
C GLN A 158 17.08 -5.56 -9.82
N ARG A 159 16.19 -5.19 -10.76
CA ARG A 159 15.82 -3.79 -11.02
C ARG A 159 14.59 -3.32 -10.27
N ASP A 160 13.92 -4.24 -9.56
CA ASP A 160 12.63 -3.96 -8.96
C ASP A 160 12.71 -4.14 -7.44
N PHE A 161 12.48 -3.07 -6.69
CA PHE A 161 12.25 -3.13 -5.26
C PHE A 161 10.75 -3.32 -5.00
N LEU A 162 10.38 -4.48 -4.47
CA LEU A 162 8.98 -4.83 -4.21
C LEU A 162 8.65 -4.49 -2.76
N THR A 163 7.92 -3.38 -2.56
CA THR A 163 7.51 -2.95 -1.23
C THR A 163 6.43 -3.91 -0.72
N VAL A 164 6.79 -4.88 0.13
CA VAL A 164 5.86 -5.93 0.58
C VAL A 164 4.92 -5.48 1.71
N GLY A 165 5.26 -4.42 2.43
CA GLY A 165 4.46 -3.79 3.49
C GLY A 165 4.81 -2.31 3.62
N GLY A 166 4.13 -1.57 4.50
CA GLY A 166 4.34 -0.11 4.61
C GLY A 166 3.68 0.66 3.46
N MET A 167 2.40 0.38 3.21
CA MET A 167 1.60 1.08 2.20
C MET A 167 1.79 2.62 2.31
N GLY A 168 1.93 3.28 1.16
CA GLY A 168 2.20 4.72 1.05
C GLY A 168 3.66 5.16 1.24
N HIS A 169 4.59 4.24 1.51
CA HIS A 169 6.03 4.57 1.63
C HIS A 169 6.82 4.39 0.33
N ALA A 170 6.23 3.76 -0.70
CA ALA A 170 6.92 3.47 -1.96
C ALA A 170 7.51 4.74 -2.61
N SER A 171 6.76 5.85 -2.62
CA SER A 171 7.21 7.12 -3.19
C SER A 171 8.39 7.73 -2.43
N GLN A 172 8.46 7.56 -1.10
CA GLN A 172 9.57 8.06 -0.28
C GLN A 172 10.83 7.19 -0.41
N ILE A 173 10.67 5.86 -0.54
CA ILE A 173 11.80 4.97 -0.85
C ILE A 173 12.39 5.35 -2.21
N ALA A 174 11.52 5.54 -3.21
CA ALA A 174 11.93 5.94 -4.55
C ALA A 174 12.59 7.33 -4.57
N LEU A 175 12.07 8.30 -3.82
CA LEU A 175 12.70 9.62 -3.66
C LEU A 175 14.13 9.51 -3.11
N GLY A 176 14.33 8.72 -2.05
CA GLY A 176 15.66 8.52 -1.46
C GLY A 176 16.66 7.91 -2.45
N ILE A 177 16.22 6.95 -3.27
CA ILE A 177 17.05 6.35 -4.33
C ILE A 177 17.33 7.38 -5.42
N ALA A 178 16.34 8.16 -5.86
CA ALA A 178 16.50 9.15 -6.92
C ALA A 178 17.54 10.22 -6.55
N LEU A 179 17.53 10.67 -5.30
CA LEU A 179 18.50 11.63 -4.77
C LEU A 179 19.93 11.08 -4.69
N GLN A 180 20.09 9.79 -4.39
CA GLN A 180 21.40 9.16 -4.24
C GLN A 180 21.97 8.58 -5.53
N ARG A 181 21.13 8.36 -6.55
CA ARG A 181 21.47 7.77 -7.84
C ARG A 181 20.99 8.68 -8.99
N PRO A 182 21.49 9.93 -9.08
CA PRO A 182 21.03 10.90 -10.08
C PRO A 182 21.24 10.44 -11.54
N GLU A 183 22.12 9.48 -11.77
CA GLU A 183 22.44 8.89 -13.08
C GLU A 183 21.42 7.85 -13.58
N ARG A 184 20.46 7.44 -12.75
CA ARG A 184 19.45 6.41 -13.06
C ARG A 184 18.04 6.97 -12.97
N SER A 185 17.16 6.61 -13.89
CA SER A 185 15.73 6.94 -13.75
C SER A 185 15.09 6.04 -12.69
N VAL A 186 14.32 6.65 -11.79
CA VAL A 186 13.63 5.95 -10.71
C VAL A 186 12.13 6.04 -10.91
N TYR A 187 11.50 4.90 -11.20
CA TYR A 187 10.06 4.77 -11.41
C TYR A 187 9.39 4.24 -10.14
N CYS A 188 8.53 5.05 -9.53
CA CYS A 188 7.64 4.60 -8.46
C CYS A 188 6.30 4.18 -9.05
N LEU A 189 5.97 2.89 -8.96
CA LEU A 189 4.64 2.37 -9.26
C LEU A 189 3.82 2.34 -7.96
N ASP A 190 3.03 3.38 -7.73
CA ASP A 190 2.17 3.50 -6.56
C ASP A 190 0.69 3.23 -6.87
N GLY A 191 -0.09 3.01 -5.82
CA GLY A 191 -1.54 2.90 -5.90
C GLY A 191 -2.19 4.17 -5.38
N ASP A 192 -3.37 4.48 -5.87
CA ASP A 192 -4.14 5.64 -5.40
C ASP A 192 -4.40 5.61 -3.88
N GLY A 193 -4.79 4.46 -3.33
CA GLY A 193 -4.97 4.33 -1.89
C GLY A 193 -3.69 4.53 -1.09
N ALA A 194 -2.53 4.16 -1.66
CA ALA A 194 -1.23 4.31 -1.00
C ALA A 194 -0.76 5.77 -1.04
N LEU A 195 -0.96 6.45 -2.18
CA LEU A 195 -0.77 7.89 -2.29
C LEU A 195 -1.65 8.65 -1.29
N LEU A 196 -2.94 8.30 -1.18
CA LEU A 196 -3.84 8.94 -0.22
C LEU A 196 -3.37 8.76 1.22
N MET A 197 -2.88 7.57 1.58
CA MET A 197 -2.41 7.26 2.94
C MET A 197 -1.26 8.16 3.40
N HIS A 198 -0.35 8.51 2.48
CA HIS A 198 0.80 9.37 2.78
C HIS A 198 0.96 10.51 1.78
N MET A 199 -0.13 11.22 1.49
CA MET A 199 -0.15 12.29 0.48
C MET A 199 0.82 13.44 0.79
N GLY A 200 1.16 13.67 2.07
CA GLY A 200 2.19 14.63 2.47
C GLY A 200 3.56 14.38 1.83
N ALA A 201 3.84 13.15 1.40
CA ALA A 201 5.04 12.79 0.63
C ALA A 201 5.17 13.59 -0.68
N LEU A 202 4.07 14.01 -1.30
CA LEU A 202 4.10 14.79 -2.55
C LEU A 202 4.85 16.12 -2.36
N ALA A 203 4.70 16.77 -1.20
CA ALA A 203 5.38 18.03 -0.90
C ALA A 203 6.89 17.85 -0.78
N LEU A 204 7.35 16.74 -0.20
CA LEU A 204 8.77 16.41 -0.14
C LEU A 204 9.33 16.10 -1.53
N ASN A 205 8.61 15.29 -2.31
CA ASN A 205 9.01 14.94 -3.66
C ASN A 205 9.18 16.19 -4.54
N GLY A 206 8.19 17.09 -4.50
CA GLY A 206 8.17 18.31 -5.31
C GLY A 206 9.07 19.45 -4.80
N THR A 207 9.50 19.44 -3.53
CA THR A 207 10.47 20.43 -3.02
C THR A 207 11.92 19.98 -3.17
N LEU A 208 12.22 18.68 -3.03
CA LEU A 208 13.58 18.15 -3.24
C LEU A 208 13.95 18.01 -4.72
N LYS A 209 12.96 17.97 -5.60
CA LYS A 209 13.09 18.05 -7.06
C LYS A 209 14.16 17.16 -7.73
N PRO A 210 14.19 15.85 -7.47
CA PRO A 210 15.05 14.94 -8.22
C PRO A 210 14.65 14.87 -9.71
N MET A 211 15.58 15.25 -10.60
CA MET A 211 15.37 15.29 -12.06
C MET A 211 15.04 13.93 -12.68
N ASN A 212 15.39 12.85 -12.00
CA ASN A 212 15.29 11.46 -12.44
C ASN A 212 14.10 10.70 -11.82
N PHE A 213 13.19 11.37 -11.10
CA PHE A 213 12.08 10.73 -10.40
C PHE A 213 10.76 10.74 -11.19
N LYS A 214 10.19 9.54 -11.40
CA LYS A 214 8.93 9.30 -12.12
C LYS A 214 7.92 8.64 -11.17
N HIS A 215 6.86 9.35 -10.80
CA HIS A 215 5.83 8.86 -9.90
C HIS A 215 4.58 8.45 -10.69
N ILE A 216 4.32 7.16 -10.80
CA ILE A 216 3.19 6.60 -11.54
C ILE A 216 2.14 6.11 -10.54
N VAL A 217 0.93 6.64 -10.64
CA VAL A 217 -0.18 6.32 -9.73
C VAL A 217 -1.21 5.49 -10.49
N LEU A 218 -1.34 4.21 -10.12
CA LEU A 218 -2.36 3.30 -10.65
C LEU A 218 -3.67 3.56 -9.90
N ASN A 219 -4.57 4.34 -10.51
CA ASN A 219 -5.81 4.78 -9.90
C ASN A 219 -7.01 3.96 -10.36
N ASN A 220 -7.47 3.06 -9.49
CA ASN A 220 -8.71 2.31 -9.69
C ASN A 220 -9.85 2.76 -8.76
N GLY A 221 -9.59 3.76 -7.91
CA GLY A 221 -10.55 4.21 -6.91
C GLY A 221 -10.84 3.18 -5.81
N ALA A 222 -9.93 2.23 -5.54
CA ALA A 222 -10.21 1.15 -4.60
C ALA A 222 -8.97 0.54 -3.92
N HIS A 223 -9.13 0.10 -2.67
CA HIS A 223 -8.22 -0.81 -1.97
C HIS A 223 -8.36 -2.26 -2.47
N ASP A 224 -8.10 -2.46 -3.76
CA ASP A 224 -8.37 -3.69 -4.53
C ASP A 224 -7.64 -4.93 -3.99
N SER A 225 -6.48 -4.74 -3.35
CA SER A 225 -5.70 -5.85 -2.74
C SER A 225 -6.29 -6.43 -1.46
N VAL A 226 -7.24 -5.74 -0.82
CA VAL A 226 -7.76 -6.10 0.52
C VAL A 226 -9.29 -6.14 0.61
N GLY A 227 -9.96 -6.22 -0.53
CA GLY A 227 -11.43 -6.36 -0.61
C GLY A 227 -12.12 -5.34 -1.49
N GLY A 228 -11.38 -4.35 -2.03
CA GLY A 228 -11.91 -3.42 -3.02
C GLY A 228 -12.74 -2.29 -2.44
N GLN A 229 -12.54 -1.93 -1.16
CA GLN A 229 -13.19 -0.78 -0.55
C GLN A 229 -12.87 0.48 -1.36
N PRO A 230 -13.86 1.36 -1.62
CA PRO A 230 -13.63 2.54 -2.46
C PRO A 230 -12.66 3.50 -1.78
N THR A 231 -11.82 4.14 -2.58
CA THR A 231 -11.03 5.31 -2.19
C THR A 231 -11.70 6.58 -2.75
N VAL A 232 -11.29 7.74 -2.24
CA VAL A 232 -11.75 9.04 -2.76
C VAL A 232 -10.91 9.52 -3.95
N ALA A 233 -10.01 8.69 -4.47
CA ALA A 233 -9.00 9.12 -5.45
C ALA A 233 -9.57 9.53 -6.81
N LEU A 234 -10.76 9.01 -7.17
CA LEU A 234 -11.45 9.40 -8.40
C LEU A 234 -12.22 10.73 -8.26
N ASP A 235 -12.44 11.19 -7.02
CA ASP A 235 -13.21 12.40 -6.70
C ASP A 235 -12.31 13.63 -6.44
N ILE A 236 -10.98 13.45 -6.48
CA ILE A 236 -10.00 14.52 -6.25
C ILE A 236 -9.11 14.78 -7.46
N ASP A 237 -8.58 16.00 -7.57
CA ASP A 237 -7.62 16.36 -8.61
C ASP A 237 -6.18 16.02 -8.19
N ILE A 238 -5.78 14.75 -8.36
CA ILE A 238 -4.42 14.28 -8.07
C ILE A 238 -3.38 15.10 -8.84
N LEU A 239 -3.65 15.46 -10.10
CA LEU A 239 -2.71 16.23 -10.92
C LEU A 239 -2.56 17.66 -10.40
N GLY A 240 -3.66 18.30 -10.02
CA GLY A 240 -3.67 19.62 -9.40
C GLY A 240 -2.89 19.65 -8.09
N ILE A 241 -3.12 18.64 -7.22
CA ILE A 241 -2.38 18.47 -5.96
C ILE A 241 -0.89 18.31 -6.23
N ALA A 242 -0.50 17.41 -7.14
CA ALA A 242 0.90 17.18 -7.47
C ALA A 242 1.59 18.43 -8.04
N ARG A 243 0.90 19.17 -8.93
CA ARG A 243 1.38 20.43 -9.47
C ARG A 243 1.60 21.47 -8.37
N ALA A 244 0.62 21.62 -7.47
CA ALA A 244 0.72 22.52 -6.33
C ALA A 244 1.82 22.10 -5.34
N ALA A 245 2.14 20.80 -5.26
CA ALA A 245 3.23 20.28 -4.47
C ALA A 245 4.62 20.47 -5.11
N GLY A 246 4.71 20.94 -6.36
CA GLY A 246 5.98 21.24 -7.04
C GLY A 246 6.43 20.22 -8.09
N TYR A 247 5.56 19.30 -8.52
CA TYR A 247 5.85 18.41 -9.65
C TYR A 247 5.94 19.20 -10.96
N GLU A 248 7.02 18.99 -11.72
CA GLU A 248 7.29 19.74 -12.96
C GLU A 248 6.34 19.32 -14.08
N ARG A 249 6.09 18.01 -14.18
CA ARG A 249 5.17 17.43 -15.16
C ARG A 249 4.11 16.62 -14.44
N VAL A 250 2.86 16.82 -14.84
CA VAL A 250 1.72 16.00 -14.40
C VAL A 250 0.91 15.61 -15.63
N ALA A 251 0.55 14.33 -15.75
CA ALA A 251 -0.22 13.79 -16.85
C ALA A 251 -1.20 12.72 -16.38
N ARG A 252 -2.25 12.47 -17.16
CA ARG A 252 -3.23 11.42 -16.91
C ARG A 252 -3.47 10.59 -18.17
N ALA A 253 -3.52 9.28 -18.02
CA ALA A 253 -3.94 8.35 -19.06
C ALA A 253 -5.16 7.55 -18.61
N ARG A 254 -6.14 7.39 -19.51
CA ARG A 254 -7.38 6.61 -19.33
C ARG A 254 -7.51 5.47 -20.33
N THR A 255 -6.78 5.54 -21.43
CA THR A 255 -6.77 4.53 -22.49
C THR A 255 -5.35 4.05 -22.74
N GLU A 256 -5.23 2.92 -23.45
CA GLU A 256 -3.94 2.36 -23.87
C GLU A 256 -3.14 3.32 -24.75
N SER A 257 -3.79 4.00 -25.71
CA SER A 257 -3.11 4.97 -26.59
C SER A 257 -2.63 6.21 -25.83
N GLU A 258 -3.45 6.71 -24.89
CA GLU A 258 -3.04 7.81 -24.00
C GLU A 258 -1.87 7.39 -23.11
N LEU A 259 -1.88 6.16 -22.58
CA LEU A 259 -0.80 5.65 -21.74
C LEU A 259 0.51 5.59 -22.52
N GLN A 260 0.52 5.00 -23.72
CA GLN A 260 1.70 4.94 -24.56
C GLN A 260 2.29 6.33 -24.82
N SER A 261 1.44 7.31 -25.16
CA SER A 261 1.86 8.70 -25.39
C SER A 261 2.44 9.33 -24.12
N CYS A 262 1.74 9.19 -22.99
CA CYS A 262 2.19 9.72 -21.70
C CYS A 262 3.51 9.09 -21.24
N LEU A 263 3.75 7.81 -21.51
CA LEU A 263 4.99 7.14 -21.13
C LEU A 263 6.20 7.66 -21.91
N GLN A 264 6.04 7.94 -23.21
CA GLN A 264 7.09 8.56 -24.01
C GLN A 264 7.44 9.96 -23.48
N GLU A 265 6.43 10.76 -23.15
CA GLU A 265 6.66 12.08 -22.53
C GLU A 265 7.28 11.97 -21.14
N LEU A 266 6.81 11.03 -20.32
CA LEU A 266 7.29 10.82 -18.95
C LEU A 266 8.77 10.47 -18.94
N LYS A 267 9.20 9.60 -19.87
CA LYS A 267 10.59 9.19 -20.05
C LYS A 267 11.51 10.37 -20.32
N CYS A 268 11.09 11.29 -21.19
CA CYS A 268 11.90 12.46 -21.58
C CYS A 268 11.75 13.67 -20.65
N SER A 269 10.76 13.67 -19.75
CA SER A 269 10.53 14.82 -18.85
C SER A 269 11.65 14.99 -17.82
N PRO A 270 11.98 16.21 -17.39
CA PRO A 270 12.66 16.41 -16.11
C PRO A 270 11.70 16.10 -14.96
N GLY A 271 12.19 15.38 -13.95
CA GLY A 271 11.46 15.04 -12.73
C GLY A 271 11.50 16.16 -11.68
N PRO A 272 10.63 16.11 -10.66
CA PRO A 272 9.71 15.03 -10.36
C PRO A 272 8.47 15.11 -11.25
N SER A 273 8.15 14.00 -11.92
CA SER A 273 7.01 13.90 -12.85
C SER A 273 5.98 12.93 -12.32
N LEU A 274 4.70 13.27 -12.40
CA LEU A 274 3.60 12.39 -12.01
C LEU A 274 2.75 11.97 -13.21
N LEU A 275 2.49 10.67 -13.33
CA LEU A 275 1.54 10.11 -14.27
C LEU A 275 0.46 9.34 -13.51
N GLU A 276 -0.78 9.83 -13.57
CA GLU A 276 -1.94 9.08 -13.12
C GLU A 276 -2.44 8.16 -14.23
N ILE A 277 -2.56 6.86 -13.97
CA ILE A 277 -3.13 5.90 -14.91
C ILE A 277 -4.45 5.40 -14.32
N GLN A 278 -5.57 5.76 -14.95
CA GLN A 278 -6.89 5.30 -14.53
C GLN A 278 -7.13 3.87 -15.05
N VAL A 279 -7.30 2.93 -14.12
CA VAL A 279 -7.39 1.50 -14.42
C VAL A 279 -8.63 0.89 -13.75
N ARG A 280 -9.20 -0.16 -14.36
CA ARG A 280 -10.33 -0.88 -13.76
C ARG A 280 -9.89 -1.74 -12.57
N CYS A 281 -10.79 -1.91 -11.61
CA CYS A 281 -10.59 -2.82 -10.48
C CYS A 281 -10.52 -4.28 -10.92
N GLY A 282 -9.77 -5.06 -10.16
CA GLY A 282 -9.64 -6.51 -10.28
C GLY A 282 -8.25 -6.93 -10.74
N SER A 283 -8.01 -8.22 -10.56
CA SER A 283 -6.80 -8.92 -10.96
C SER A 283 -7.16 -10.30 -11.50
N ARG A 284 -6.18 -10.96 -12.12
CA ARG A 284 -6.27 -12.39 -12.40
C ARG A 284 -6.35 -13.18 -11.08
N LYS A 285 -7.07 -14.30 -11.11
CA LYS A 285 -7.25 -15.18 -9.93
C LYS A 285 -6.00 -16.02 -9.65
N ASP A 286 -5.23 -16.30 -10.68
CA ASP A 286 -4.00 -17.10 -10.68
C ASP A 286 -2.73 -16.24 -10.53
N LEU A 287 -2.85 -14.98 -10.09
CA LEU A 287 -1.70 -14.11 -9.81
C LEU A 287 -0.85 -14.69 -8.68
N GLY A 288 0.34 -15.16 -9.04
CA GLY A 288 1.33 -15.75 -8.19
C GLY A 288 2.05 -14.76 -7.28
N ARG A 289 3.04 -15.27 -6.54
CA ARG A 289 3.84 -14.51 -5.57
C ARG A 289 5.31 -14.56 -5.97
N PRO A 290 6.11 -13.53 -5.60
CA PRO A 290 7.55 -13.60 -5.77
C PRO A 290 8.14 -14.86 -5.15
N ALA A 291 8.96 -15.58 -5.91
CA ALA A 291 9.62 -16.80 -5.43
C ALA A 291 10.81 -16.50 -4.51
N THR A 292 11.38 -15.29 -4.61
CA THR A 292 12.48 -14.82 -3.77
C THR A 292 11.97 -14.20 -2.47
N THR A 293 12.76 -14.31 -1.41
CA THR A 293 12.45 -13.64 -0.15
C THR A 293 12.66 -12.11 -0.28
N PRO A 294 11.98 -11.29 0.54
CA PRO A 294 12.19 -9.84 0.53
C PRO A 294 13.64 -9.43 0.77
N ILE A 295 14.39 -10.19 1.58
CA ILE A 295 15.82 -9.93 1.83
C ILE A 295 16.65 -10.20 0.57
N GLN A 296 16.38 -11.30 -0.14
CA GLN A 296 17.06 -11.60 -1.41
C GLN A 296 16.74 -10.55 -2.48
N ASN A 297 15.46 -10.13 -2.60
CA ASN A 297 15.08 -9.05 -3.52
C ASN A 297 15.79 -7.74 -3.18
N LYS A 298 15.80 -7.33 -1.90
CA LYS A 298 16.53 -6.14 -1.44
C LYS A 298 18.03 -6.23 -1.78
N ASN A 299 18.68 -7.36 -1.50
CA ASN A 299 20.12 -7.50 -1.77
C ASN A 299 20.41 -7.40 -3.27
N ALA A 300 19.70 -8.16 -4.11
CA ALA A 300 19.87 -8.09 -5.55
C ALA A 300 19.62 -6.67 -6.10
N PHE A 301 18.63 -5.96 -5.55
CA PHE A 301 18.35 -4.58 -5.90
C PHE A 301 19.48 -3.62 -5.53
N MET A 302 20.03 -3.75 -4.32
CA MET A 302 21.16 -2.93 -3.87
C MET A 302 22.43 -3.21 -4.69
N ASP A 303 22.74 -4.48 -4.97
CA ASP A 303 23.87 -4.87 -5.81
C ASP A 303 23.75 -4.26 -7.22
N PHE A 304 22.53 -4.25 -7.78
CA PHE A 304 22.25 -3.60 -9.06
C PHE A 304 22.45 -2.08 -9.01
N LEU A 305 22.00 -1.41 -7.94
CA LEU A 305 22.21 0.02 -7.76
C LEU A 305 23.70 0.39 -7.60
N GLU A 306 24.50 -0.49 -7.00
CA GLU A 306 25.94 -0.27 -6.76
C GLU A 306 26.81 -0.62 -7.97
N SER A 307 26.36 -1.54 -8.82
CA SER A 307 27.06 -1.84 -10.07
C SER A 307 27.26 -0.57 -10.90
N ALA A 308 28.50 -0.33 -11.33
CA ALA A 308 28.84 0.73 -12.26
C ALA A 308 28.24 0.38 -13.64
N GLY A 309 27.00 0.80 -13.86
CA GLY A 309 26.27 0.67 -15.12
C GLY A 309 26.12 2.00 -15.83
#